data_AF-A0AAN7WMJ4-F1
#
_entry.id   AF-A0AAN7WMJ4-F1
#
_cell.length_a   1.000
_cell.length_b   1.000
_cell.length_c   1.000
_cell.angle_alpha   90.00
_cell.angle_beta   90.00
_cell.angle_gamma   90.00
#
_symmetry.space_group_name_H-M   'P 1'
#
loop_
_entity.id
_entity.type
_entity.pdbx_description
1 polymer ?
#
loop_
_entity_poly.entity_id
_entity_poly.type
_entity_poly.pdbx_seq_one_letter_code
_entity_poly.pdbx_strand_id
1 'polypeptide(L)' 'MSAVVMNTAADITIATKKLHDMTIDEQKQLYGNQPTLNVYLANLARRVREEVPKGYRLPKSMKQIQ' A
#
# COMPACT_ATOMS: atom_id res chain seq x y z
N MET A 1 -0.61 -23.17 -17.40
CA MET A 1 0.49 -22.20 -17.62
C MET A 1 0.23 -21.02 -16.71
N SER A 2 0.94 -20.90 -15.59
CA SER A 2 0.82 -19.75 -14.70
C SER A 2 1.57 -18.58 -15.30
N ALA A 3 0.86 -17.55 -15.74
CA ALA A 3 1.49 -16.33 -16.23
C ALA A 3 2.24 -15.67 -15.06
N VAL A 4 3.56 -15.57 -15.21
CA VAL A 4 4.41 -14.74 -14.35
C VAL A 4 3.94 -13.31 -14.56
N VAL A 5 3.28 -12.73 -13.55
CA VAL A 5 2.83 -11.34 -13.57
C VAL A 5 4.08 -10.48 -13.61
N MET A 6 4.44 -10.04 -14.81
CA MET A 6 5.52 -9.09 -15.02
C MET A 6 5.16 -7.81 -14.28
N ASN A 7 5.96 -7.47 -13.26
CA ASN A 7 5.85 -6.24 -12.49
C ASN A 7 6.24 -5.07 -13.42
N THR A 8 5.25 -4.49 -14.10
CA THR A 8 5.50 -3.42 -15.06
C THR A 8 5.74 -2.09 -14.34
N ALA A 9 6.44 -1.14 -14.96
CA ALA A 9 6.61 0.21 -14.40
C ALA A 9 5.26 0.91 -14.09
N ALA A 10 4.19 0.53 -14.80
CA ALA A 10 2.84 0.98 -14.54
C ALA A 10 2.30 0.50 -13.18
N ASP A 11 2.56 -0.75 -12.80
CA ASP A 11 2.15 -1.32 -11.51
C ASP A 11 2.82 -0.59 -10.33
N ILE A 12 4.11 -0.28 -10.48
CA ILE A 12 4.88 0.50 -9.49
C ILE A 12 4.30 1.91 -9.36
N THR A 13 3.88 2.52 -10.48
CA THR A 13 3.28 3.86 -10.49
C THR A 13 1.93 3.86 -9.76
N ILE A 14 1.07 2.87 -10.03
CA ILE A 14 -0.25 2.73 -9.36
C ILE A 14 -0.06 2.55 -7.85
N ALA A 15 0.90 1.74 -7.41
CA ALA A 15 1.13 1.49 -5.99
C ALA A 15 1.54 2.75 -5.17
N THR A 16 1.92 3.85 -5.84
CA THR A 16 2.31 5.11 -5.18
C THR A 16 1.24 6.20 -5.22
N LYS A 17 0.20 6.06 -6.06
CA LYS A 17 -0.92 7.02 -6.13
C LYS A 17 -1.81 6.96 -4.89
N LYS A 18 -2.63 8.00 -4.65
CA LYS A 18 -3.71 7.94 -3.64
C LYS A 18 -4.95 7.33 -4.30
N LEU A 19 -5.74 6.57 -3.54
CA LEU A 19 -6.91 5.86 -4.10
C LEU A 19 -7.90 6.80 -4.81
N HIS A 20 -8.14 8.00 -4.26
CA HIS A 20 -9.06 8.98 -4.82
C HIS A 20 -8.54 9.69 -6.08
N ASP A 21 -7.24 9.60 -6.36
CA ASP A 21 -6.62 10.14 -7.56
C ASP A 21 -6.55 9.08 -8.69
N MET A 22 -6.95 7.84 -8.41
CA MET A 22 -6.97 6.75 -9.38
C MET A 22 -8.27 6.74 -10.17
N THR A 23 -8.14 6.53 -11.48
CA THR A 23 -9.27 6.16 -12.33
C THR A 23 -9.83 4.78 -11.94
N ILE A 24 -11.06 4.48 -12.38
CA ILE A 24 -11.70 3.18 -12.14
C ILE A 24 -10.85 2.03 -12.67
N ASP A 25 -10.21 2.19 -13.83
CA ASP A 25 -9.41 1.11 -14.44
C ASP A 25 -8.10 0.88 -13.71
N GLU A 26 -7.47 1.93 -13.17
CA GLU A 26 -6.30 1.80 -12.30
C GLU A 26 -6.65 1.12 -10.98
N GLN A 27 -7.83 1.39 -10.42
CA GLN A 27 -8.31 0.67 -9.23
C GLN A 27 -8.55 -0.82 -9.53
N LYS A 28 -9.16 -1.14 -10.69
CA LYS A 28 -9.30 -2.54 -11.12
C LYS A 28 -7.95 -3.24 -11.25
N GLN A 29 -6.96 -2.57 -11.83
CA GLN A 29 -5.60 -3.11 -11.96
C GLN A 29 -4.95 -3.32 -10.58
N LEU A 30 -5.13 -2.37 -9.66
CA LEU A 30 -4.66 -2.48 -8.29
C LEU A 30 -5.26 -3.73 -7.59
N TYR A 31 -6.58 -3.90 -7.64
CA TYR A 31 -7.26 -5.04 -6.99
C TYR A 31 -7.05 -6.36 -7.74
N GLY A 32 -6.79 -6.33 -9.05
CA GLY A 32 -6.53 -7.49 -9.88
C GLY A 32 -5.10 -8.03 -9.78
N ASN A 33 -4.17 -7.29 -9.17
CA ASN A 33 -2.76 -7.66 -9.06
C ASN A 33 -2.30 -7.68 -7.59
N GLN A 34 -2.27 -8.88 -6.98
CA GLN A 34 -1.93 -9.07 -5.56
C GLN A 34 -0.54 -8.51 -5.18
N PRO A 35 0.55 -8.74 -5.95
CA PRO A 35 1.82 -8.06 -5.74
C PRO A 35 1.71 -6.54 -5.66
N THR A 36 1.02 -5.91 -6.61
CA THR A 36 0.83 -4.45 -6.66
C THR A 36 0.01 -3.95 -5.47
N LEU A 37 -1.05 -4.68 -5.10
CA LEU A 37 -1.86 -4.37 -3.92
C LEU A 37 -1.05 -4.41 -2.63
N ASN A 38 -0.18 -5.42 -2.45
CA ASN A 38 0.68 -5.52 -1.28
C ASN A 38 1.62 -4.32 -1.17
N VAL A 39 2.22 -3.90 -2.29
CA VAL A 39 3.09 -2.71 -2.33
C VAL A 39 2.29 -1.43 -2.02
N TYR A 40 1.09 -1.31 -2.60
CA TYR A 40 0.20 -0.18 -2.34
C TYR A 40 -0.15 -0.05 -0.85
N LEU A 41 -0.50 -1.16 -0.19
CA LEU A 41 -0.84 -1.19 1.24
C LEU A 41 0.37 -0.81 2.11
N ALA A 42 1.57 -1.31 1.78
CA ALA A 42 2.80 -0.91 2.46
C ALA A 42 3.07 0.60 2.32
N ASN A 43 2.90 1.15 1.12
CA ASN A 43 3.02 2.58 0.85
C ASN A 43 1.96 3.40 1.57
N LEU A 44 0.72 2.90 1.66
CA LEU A 44 -0.35 3.53 2.43
C LEU A 44 -0.01 3.58 3.92
N ALA A 45 0.43 2.46 4.50
CA ALA A 45 0.82 2.40 5.91
C ALA A 45 1.97 3.37 6.22
N ARG A 46 2.97 3.47 5.32
CA ARG A 46 4.06 4.45 5.44
C ARG A 46 3.53 5.89 5.40
N ARG A 47 2.69 6.23 4.43
CA ARG A 47 2.07 7.57 4.31
C ARG A 47 1.27 7.93 5.56
N VAL A 48 0.43 7.02 6.05
CA VAL A 48 -0.34 7.23 7.30
C VAL A 48 0.60 7.43 8.49
N ARG A 49 1.70 6.67 8.59
CA ARG A 49 2.69 6.83 9.65
C ARG A 49 3.40 8.19 9.60
N GLU A 50 3.71 8.69 8.40
CA GLU A 50 4.40 9.96 8.19
C GLU A 50 3.47 11.18 8.29
N GLU A 51 2.21 11.06 7.86
CA GLU A 51 1.22 12.15 7.90
C GLU A 51 0.78 12.49 9.32
N VAL A 52 0.90 11.57 10.29
CA VAL A 52 0.59 11.92 11.68
C VAL A 52 1.80 12.55 12.35
N PRO A 53 1.82 13.87 12.61
CA PRO A 53 3.03 14.58 13.05
C PRO A 53 3.50 14.15 14.45
N LYS A 54 2.64 13.48 15.24
CA LYS A 54 2.86 13.06 16.64
C LYS A 54 2.03 11.85 17.15
N GLY A 55 1.80 10.76 16.41
CA GLY A 55 1.20 9.53 17.00
C GLY A 55 0.61 8.54 15.99
N TYR A 56 0.64 7.23 16.11
CA TYR A 56 0.57 6.38 17.30
C TYR A 56 1.96 5.93 17.75
N ARG A 57 2.43 6.47 18.88
CA ARG A 57 3.27 5.63 19.74
C ARG A 57 2.31 4.57 20.28
N LEU A 58 2.57 3.30 19.98
CA LEU A 58 1.99 2.20 20.76
C LEU A 58 2.04 2.62 22.24
N PRO A 59 0.89 2.63 22.96
CA PRO A 59 0.88 2.94 24.37
C PRO A 59 1.99 2.14 25.03
N LYS A 60 2.80 2.76 25.90
CA LYS A 60 3.90 2.04 26.56
C LYS A 60 3.42 0.78 27.31
N SER A 61 2.14 0.71 27.66
CA SER A 61 1.47 -0.48 28.19
C SER A 61 1.40 -1.67 27.22
N MET A 62 1.50 -1.45 25.91
CA MET A 62 1.60 -2.51 24.89
C MET A 62 3.04 -2.87 24.52
N LYS A 63 4.06 -2.22 25.12
CA LYS A 63 5.48 -2.60 24.97
C LYS A 63 5.91 -3.73 25.91
N GLN A 64 5.00 -4.24 26.76
CA GLN A 64 5.23 -5.37 27.65
C GLN A 64 4.18 -6.45 27.38
N ILE A 65 4.30 -7.13 26.25
CA ILE A 65 3.95 -8.54 26.19
C ILE A 65 5.23 -9.21 25.72
N GLN A 66 5.73 -10.10 26.57
CA GLN A 66 7.03 -10.78 26.50
C GLN A 66 7.27 -11.52 25.19
#